data_AF-A0A0A0HEX9-F1
#
_entry.id   AF-A0A0A0HEX9-F1
#
_cell.length_a   1.000
_cell.length_b   1.000
_cell.length_c   1.000
_cell.angle_alpha   90.00
_cell.angle_beta   90.00
_cell.angle_gamma   90.00
#
_symmetry.space_group_name_H-M   'P 1'
#
loop_
_entity.id
_entity.type
_entity.pdbx_description
1 polymer ?
#
loop_
_entity_poly.entity_id
_entity_poly.type
_entity_poly.pdbx_seq_one_letter_code
_entity_poly.pdbx_strand_id
1 'polypeptide(L)'
;MPWQRRARVAAGADGFLLKPVASLGIFQQEVLRHVPTDRRPLGPYAVQAEMIHPDPLAYRDDLDHVQSLLSHDHTPDILSYAAQFLASVARAAEDAVLSEAAAGLTGHCSEAGVARIMGLIDMRLAARTAL
;
A
#
# COMPACT_ATOMS: atom_id res chain seq x y z
N MET A 1 -2.98 -5.44 13.23
CA MET A 1 -3.60 -5.99 14.47
C MET A 1 -2.59 -6.82 15.27
N PRO A 2 -2.67 -6.92 16.61
CA PRO A 2 -1.66 -7.55 17.47
C PRO A 2 -1.35 -9.03 17.17
N TRP A 3 -2.34 -9.77 16.64
CA TRP A 3 -2.19 -11.19 16.29
C TRP A 3 -1.31 -11.42 15.06
N GLN A 4 -1.24 -10.47 14.12
CA GLN A 4 -0.33 -10.54 12.95
C GLN A 4 1.14 -10.50 13.39
N ARG A 5 1.46 -9.74 14.46
CA ARG A 5 2.82 -9.64 15.01
C ARG A 5 3.28 -10.96 15.62
N ARG A 6 2.41 -11.62 16.40
CA ARG A 6 2.74 -12.90 17.06
C ARG A 6 2.93 -14.05 16.06
N ALA A 7 2.08 -14.14 15.04
CA ALA A 7 2.18 -15.19 14.02
C ALA A 7 3.47 -15.10 13.18
N ARG A 8 4.01 -13.89 12.95
CA ARG A 8 5.21 -13.68 12.14
C ARG A 8 6.51 -13.97 12.89
N VAL A 9 6.61 -13.61 14.17
CA VAL A 9 7.76 -13.96 15.01
C VAL A 9 7.89 -15.49 15.15
N ALA A 10 6.75 -16.19 15.30
CA ALA A 10 6.74 -17.66 15.33
C ALA A 10 7.20 -18.32 14.03
N ALA A 11 7.15 -17.62 12.90
CA ALA A 11 7.61 -18.09 11.59
C ALA A 11 9.08 -17.74 11.30
N GLY A 12 9.83 -17.22 12.28
CA GLY A 12 11.25 -16.87 12.14
C GLY A 12 11.52 -15.44 11.65
N ALA A 13 10.53 -14.55 11.69
CA ALA A 13 10.77 -13.14 11.39
C ALA A 13 11.47 -12.43 12.57
N ASP A 14 12.56 -11.73 12.30
CA ASP A 14 13.32 -10.97 13.30
C ASP A 14 12.54 -9.75 13.83
N GLY A 15 11.63 -9.20 13.03
CA GLY A 15 10.85 -8.02 13.36
C GLY A 15 9.52 -7.93 12.62
N PHE A 16 8.71 -6.93 12.98
CA PHE A 16 7.43 -6.65 12.31
C PHE A 16 7.16 -5.16 12.26
N LEU A 17 7.03 -4.65 11.05
CA LEU A 17 6.77 -3.24 10.74
C LEU A 17 5.40 -3.09 10.07
N LEU A 18 4.54 -2.29 10.68
CA LEU A 18 3.20 -2.02 10.15
C LEU A 18 3.27 -0.98 9.05
N LYS A 19 2.54 -1.21 7.96
CA LYS A 19 2.29 -0.19 6.94
C LYS A 19 1.15 0.76 7.38
N PRO A 20 1.20 2.06 7.02
CA PRO A 20 2.28 2.71 6.28
C PRO A 20 3.49 3.03 7.16
N VAL A 21 4.67 3.00 6.56
CA VAL A 21 5.92 3.44 7.20
C VAL A 21 6.22 4.82 6.66
N ALA A 22 5.88 5.85 7.41
CA ALA A 22 5.91 7.23 6.92
C ALA A 22 7.29 7.88 6.98
N SER A 23 8.35 7.16 7.39
CA SER A 23 9.70 7.70 7.45
C SER A 23 10.74 6.66 7.06
N LEU A 24 11.64 7.03 6.14
CA LEU A 24 12.75 6.18 5.72
C LEU A 24 13.72 5.92 6.88
N GLY A 25 13.94 6.90 7.75
CA GLY A 25 14.78 6.73 8.94
C GLY A 25 14.25 5.64 9.85
N ILE A 26 12.94 5.63 10.13
CA ILE A 26 12.30 4.58 10.93
C ILE A 26 12.51 3.20 10.28
N PHE A 27 12.29 3.09 8.97
CA PHE A 27 12.51 1.83 8.24
C PHE A 27 13.96 1.35 8.35
N GLN A 28 14.93 2.23 8.08
CA GLN A 28 16.35 1.91 8.14
C GLN A 28 16.79 1.50 9.55
N GLN A 29 16.28 2.17 10.59
CA GLN A 29 16.57 1.80 11.97
C GLN A 29 16.05 0.40 12.31
N GLU A 30 14.83 0.06 11.88
CA GLU A 30 14.29 -1.29 12.09
C GLU A 30 15.13 -2.35 11.38
N VAL A 31 15.58 -2.09 10.16
CA VAL A 31 16.47 -3.03 9.44
C VAL A 31 17.81 -3.15 10.16
N LEU A 32 18.47 -2.04 10.50
CA LEU A 32 19.79 -2.03 11.14
C LEU A 32 19.81 -2.72 12.51
N ARG A 33 18.70 -2.72 13.26
CA ARG A 33 18.57 -3.45 14.53
C ARG A 33 18.83 -4.94 14.38
N HIS A 34 18.52 -5.51 13.22
CA HIS A 34 18.68 -6.93 12.91
C HIS A 34 19.98 -7.24 12.14
N VAL A 35 20.71 -6.24 11.66
CA VAL A 35 22.01 -6.43 11.01
C VAL A 35 23.10 -6.69 12.08
N PRO A 36 24.03 -7.65 11.87
CA PRO A 36 25.18 -7.87 12.75
C PRO A 36 26.02 -6.60 12.99
N THR A 37 26.55 -6.42 14.19
CA THR A 37 27.23 -5.18 14.59
C THR A 37 28.46 -4.83 13.75
N ASP A 38 29.16 -5.83 13.23
CA ASP A 38 30.31 -5.69 12.33
C ASP A 38 29.93 -5.22 10.91
N ARG A 39 28.63 -5.26 10.57
CA ARG A 39 28.07 -4.81 9.29
C ARG A 39 27.21 -3.54 9.41
N ARG A 40 27.19 -2.91 10.58
CA ARG A 40 26.50 -1.64 10.80
C ARG A 40 27.40 -0.46 10.39
N PRO A 41 26.81 0.70 10.08
CA PRO A 41 27.58 1.94 9.93
C PRO A 41 28.44 2.20 11.17
N LEU A 42 29.70 2.60 10.96
CA LEU A 42 30.64 2.92 12.03
C LEU A 42 30.49 4.39 12.46
N GLY A 43 30.45 4.62 13.77
CA GLY A 43 30.36 5.97 14.35
C GLY A 43 28.97 6.61 14.23
N PRO A 44 28.83 7.90 14.61
CA PRO A 44 27.59 8.64 14.46
C PRO A 44 27.21 8.78 12.98
N TYR A 45 25.95 8.53 12.64
CA TYR A 45 25.40 8.74 11.31
C TYR A 45 24.11 9.55 11.38
N ALA A 46 23.84 10.32 10.33
CA ALA A 46 22.63 11.11 10.24
C ALA A 46 21.40 10.18 10.09
N VAL A 47 20.38 10.43 10.91
CA VAL A 47 19.08 9.77 10.77
C VAL A 47 18.11 10.75 10.14
N GLN A 48 17.54 10.38 9.00
CA GLN A 48 16.52 11.19 8.33
C GLN A 48 15.21 11.11 9.12
N ALA A 49 14.79 12.23 9.71
CA ALA A 49 13.51 12.35 10.42
C ALA A 49 12.37 12.85 9.51
N GLU A 50 12.63 12.96 8.20
CA GLU A 50 11.64 13.42 7.22
C GLU A 50 10.44 12.46 7.16
N MET A 51 9.26 13.07 7.09
CA MET A 51 8.00 12.39 6.86
C MET A 51 7.75 12.36 5.36
N ILE A 52 7.59 11.16 4.81
CA ILE A 52 7.31 10.93 3.41
C ILE A 52 5.82 11.15 3.19
N HIS A 53 5.50 12.09 2.32
CA HIS A 53 4.14 12.33 1.85
C HIS A 53 3.91 11.61 0.52
N PRO A 54 2.73 10.99 0.31
CA PRO A 54 2.40 10.35 -0.95
C PRO A 54 2.46 11.34 -2.12
N ASP A 55 3.12 10.93 -3.21
CA ASP A 55 3.17 11.71 -4.44
C ASP A 55 1.81 11.61 -5.18
N PRO A 56 1.11 12.74 -5.44
CA PRO A 56 -0.14 12.73 -6.17
C PRO A 56 -0.05 12.16 -7.59
N LEU A 57 1.12 12.26 -8.25
CA LEU A 57 1.35 11.72 -9.59
C LEU A 57 1.51 10.20 -9.52
N ALA A 58 2.32 9.69 -8.60
CA ALA A 58 2.47 8.24 -8.40
C ALA A 58 1.11 7.58 -8.05
N TYR A 59 0.29 8.24 -7.22
CA TYR A 59 -1.05 7.75 -6.94
C TYR A 59 -1.93 7.67 -8.19
N ARG A 60 -1.81 8.64 -9.11
CA ARG A 60 -2.53 8.62 -10.38
C ARG A 60 -2.09 7.44 -11.25
N ASP A 61 -0.78 7.21 -11.37
CA ASP A 61 -0.24 6.10 -12.15
C ASP A 61 -0.72 4.75 -11.59
N ASP A 62 -0.78 4.61 -10.27
CA ASP A 62 -1.35 3.43 -9.62
C ASP A 62 -2.84 3.23 -9.95
N LEU A 63 -3.64 4.31 -10.00
CA LEU A 63 -5.05 4.26 -10.38
C LEU A 63 -5.25 3.88 -11.86
N ASP A 64 -4.46 4.46 -12.76
CA ASP A 64 -4.46 4.12 -14.19
C ASP A 64 -4.09 2.64 -14.39
N HIS A 65 -3.12 2.14 -13.64
CA HIS A 65 -2.75 0.72 -13.65
C HIS A 65 -3.91 -0.20 -13.22
N VAL A 66 -4.60 0.12 -12.13
CA VAL A 66 -5.77 -0.66 -11.67
C VAL A 66 -6.92 -0.61 -12.66
N GLN A 67 -7.22 0.57 -13.21
CA GLN A 67 -8.25 0.72 -14.24
C GLN A 67 -7.93 -0.16 -15.45
N SER A 68 -6.67 -0.17 -15.90
CA SER A 68 -6.21 -1.06 -16.97
C SER A 68 -6.40 -2.53 -16.63
N LEU A 69 -5.99 -2.98 -15.44
CA LEU A 69 -6.16 -4.38 -15.03
C LEU A 69 -7.63 -4.81 -15.05
N LEU A 70 -8.50 -3.99 -14.44
CA LEU A 70 -9.93 -4.27 -14.33
C LEU A 70 -10.67 -4.18 -15.67
N SER A 71 -10.10 -3.53 -16.69
CA SER A 71 -10.72 -3.42 -18.01
C SER A 71 -10.38 -4.58 -18.94
N HIS A 72 -9.29 -5.33 -18.68
CA HIS A 72 -8.77 -6.34 -19.59
C HIS A 72 -8.92 -7.77 -19.07
N ASP A 73 -8.87 -7.99 -17.76
CA ASP A 73 -8.88 -9.33 -17.17
C ASP A 73 -9.79 -9.38 -15.93
N HIS A 74 -10.82 -10.22 -16.02
CA HIS A 74 -11.80 -10.45 -14.97
C HIS A 74 -11.67 -11.83 -14.31
N THR A 75 -10.50 -12.46 -14.44
CA THR A 75 -10.22 -13.69 -13.70
C THR A 75 -10.24 -13.42 -12.19
N PRO A 76 -10.70 -14.40 -11.37
CA PRO A 76 -10.79 -14.22 -9.93
C PRO A 76 -9.47 -13.78 -9.27
N ASP A 77 -8.34 -14.27 -9.78
CA ASP A 77 -7.00 -13.95 -9.25
C ASP A 77 -6.63 -12.49 -9.53
N ILE A 78 -6.88 -11.99 -10.74
CA ILE A 78 -6.62 -10.58 -11.09
C ILE A 78 -7.56 -9.65 -10.32
N LEU A 79 -8.84 -9.99 -10.18
CA LEU A 79 -9.78 -9.18 -9.40
C LEU A 79 -9.39 -9.12 -7.92
N SER A 80 -8.98 -10.24 -7.34
CA SER A 80 -8.49 -10.31 -5.96
C SER A 80 -7.21 -9.49 -5.78
N TYR A 81 -6.27 -9.60 -6.71
CA TYR A 81 -5.04 -8.82 -6.72
C TYR A 81 -5.33 -7.32 -6.83
N ALA A 82 -6.14 -6.91 -7.82
CA ALA A 82 -6.50 -5.51 -8.05
C ALA A 82 -7.20 -4.90 -6.83
N ALA A 83 -8.11 -5.64 -6.18
CA ALA A 83 -8.76 -5.21 -4.95
C ALA A 83 -7.77 -4.99 -3.79
N GLN A 84 -6.84 -5.93 -3.57
CA GLN A 84 -5.84 -5.81 -2.50
C GLN A 84 -4.82 -4.68 -2.76
N PHE A 85 -4.39 -4.56 -4.02
CA PHE A 85 -3.46 -3.52 -4.45
C PHE A 85 -4.12 -2.14 -4.30
N LEU A 86 -5.32 -1.95 -4.84
CA LEU A 86 -6.06 -0.70 -4.75
C LEU A 86 -6.36 -0.30 -3.30
N ALA A 87 -6.76 -1.24 -2.44
CA ALA A 87 -6.99 -0.97 -1.02
C ALA A 87 -5.72 -0.45 -0.32
N SER A 88 -4.56 -1.00 -0.71
CA SER A 88 -3.25 -0.61 -0.16
C SER A 88 -2.80 0.77 -0.66
N VAL A 89 -2.94 1.04 -1.96
CA VAL A 89 -2.62 2.33 -2.59
C VAL A 89 -3.53 3.44 -2.04
N ALA A 90 -4.84 3.21 -2.00
CA ALA A 90 -5.82 4.15 -1.46
C ALA A 90 -5.54 4.47 0.02
N ARG A 91 -5.18 3.48 0.83
CA ARG A 91 -4.80 3.71 2.23
C ARG A 91 -3.52 4.53 2.35
N ALA A 92 -2.53 4.32 1.48
CA ALA A 92 -1.31 5.10 1.47
C ALA A 92 -1.57 6.57 1.09
N ALA A 93 -2.51 6.81 0.18
CA ALA A 93 -2.95 8.13 -0.25
C ALA A 93 -4.04 8.77 0.64
N GLU A 94 -4.34 8.17 1.80
CA GLU A 94 -5.38 8.63 2.75
C GLU A 94 -6.80 8.71 2.14
N ASP A 95 -7.07 7.94 1.09
CA ASP A 95 -8.38 7.82 0.45
C ASP A 95 -9.22 6.71 1.09
N ALA A 96 -9.89 7.06 2.19
CA ALA A 96 -10.72 6.11 2.95
C ALA A 96 -11.85 5.50 2.10
N VAL A 97 -12.51 6.30 1.25
CA VAL A 97 -13.65 5.86 0.45
C VAL A 97 -13.23 4.78 -0.56
N LEU A 98 -12.10 4.97 -1.24
CA LEU A 98 -11.59 3.98 -2.19
C LEU A 98 -10.98 2.78 -1.48
N SER A 99 -10.31 2.98 -0.34
CA SER A 99 -9.73 1.89 0.44
C SER A 99 -10.81 0.93 0.96
N GLU A 100 -11.90 1.46 1.51
CA GLU A 100 -13.04 0.67 1.99
C GLU A 100 -13.76 -0.05 0.83
N ALA A 101 -13.94 0.65 -0.30
CA ALA A 101 -14.51 0.06 -1.50
C ALA A 101 -13.74 -1.17 -1.98
N ALA A 102 -12.41 -1.03 -2.07
CA ALA A 102 -11.51 -2.08 -2.52
C ALA A 102 -11.40 -3.23 -1.51
N ALA A 103 -11.35 -2.92 -0.21
CA ALA A 103 -11.36 -3.94 0.84
C ALA A 103 -12.64 -4.79 0.80
N GLY A 104 -13.79 -4.19 0.48
CA GLY A 104 -15.07 -4.89 0.33
C GLY A 104 -15.13 -5.90 -0.83
N LEU A 105 -14.23 -5.82 -1.80
CA LEU A 105 -14.13 -6.79 -2.90
C LEU A 105 -13.24 -8.00 -2.58
N THR A 106 -12.39 -7.90 -1.55
CA THR A 106 -11.45 -8.99 -1.23
C THR A 106 -12.21 -10.25 -0.80
N GLY A 107 -12.13 -11.30 -1.63
CA GLY A 107 -12.80 -12.58 -1.40
C GLY A 107 -14.16 -12.75 -2.09
N HIS A 108 -14.82 -11.67 -2.53
CA HIS A 108 -16.07 -11.72 -3.33
C HIS A 108 -16.13 -10.53 -4.29
N CYS A 109 -15.71 -10.73 -5.54
CA CYS A 109 -15.81 -9.70 -6.58
C CYS A 109 -17.11 -9.84 -7.36
N SER A 110 -18.11 -9.01 -7.03
CA SER A 110 -19.32 -8.87 -7.84
C SER A 110 -19.11 -7.84 -8.96
N GLU A 111 -19.78 -8.01 -10.09
CA GLU A 111 -19.74 -7.03 -11.20
C GLU A 111 -20.14 -5.63 -10.76
N ALA A 112 -21.17 -5.52 -9.91
CA ALA A 112 -21.61 -4.24 -9.33
C ALA A 112 -20.52 -3.59 -8.46
N GLY A 113 -19.76 -4.40 -7.74
CA GLY A 113 -18.65 -3.94 -6.92
C GLY A 113 -17.48 -3.42 -7.76
N VAL A 114 -17.13 -4.13 -8.85
CA VAL A 114 -16.10 -3.69 -9.81
C VAL A 114 -16.52 -2.39 -10.49
N ALA A 115 -17.77 -2.29 -10.97
CA ALA A 115 -18.29 -1.07 -11.58
C ALA A 115 -18.25 0.13 -10.62
N ARG A 116 -18.59 -0.08 -9.34
CA ARG A 116 -18.47 0.96 -8.31
C ARG A 116 -17.03 1.44 -8.15
N ILE A 117 -16.05 0.54 -8.14
CA ILE A 117 -14.64 0.91 -8.04
C ILE A 117 -14.17 1.67 -9.27
N MET A 118 -14.50 1.21 -10.47
CA MET A 118 -14.15 1.91 -11.70
C MET A 118 -14.68 3.35 -11.69
N GLY A 119 -15.95 3.56 -11.31
CA GLY A 119 -16.50 4.91 -11.19
C GLY A 119 -15.80 5.78 -10.13
N LEU A 120 -15.37 5.18 -9.01
CA LEU A 120 -14.57 5.89 -8.01
C LEU A 120 -13.20 6.30 -8.57
N ILE A 121 -12.53 5.41 -9.32
CA ILE A 121 -11.24 5.69 -9.98
C ILE A 121 -11.40 6.83 -10.99
N ASP A 122 -12.41 6.76 -11.87
CA ASP A 122 -12.66 7.77 -12.89
C ASP A 122 -12.86 9.17 -12.29
N MET A 123 -13.62 9.28 -11.19
CA MET A 123 -13.81 10.55 -10.48
C MET A 123 -12.48 11.16 -9.98
N ARG A 124 -11.54 10.32 -9.52
CA ARG A 124 -10.24 10.79 -9.00
C ARG A 124 -9.30 11.21 -10.12
N LEU A 125 -9.26 10.43 -11.19
CA LEU A 125 -8.48 10.75 -12.38
C LEU A 125 -8.97 12.06 -13.02
N ALA A 126 -10.29 12.28 -13.07
CA ALA A 126 -10.91 13.49 -13.61
C ALA A 126 -10.71 14.73 -12.71
N ALA A 127 -10.86 14.58 -11.39
CA ALA A 127 -10.71 15.70 -10.45
C ALA A 127 -9.29 16.29 -10.43
N ARG A 128 -8.27 15.48 -10.72
CA ARG A 128 -6.86 15.90 -10.69
C ARG A 128 -6.28 16.33 -12.04
N THR A 129 -7.00 16.15 -13.15
CA THR A 129 -6.69 16.83 -14.43
C THR A 129 -7.12 18.30 -14.46
N ALA A 130 -7.92 18.74 -13.50
CA ALA A 130 -8.47 20.10 -13.43
C ALA A 130 -7.64 21.08 -12.57
N LEU A 131 -6.42 20.69 -12.16
CA LEU A 131 -5.45 21.50 -11.42
C LEU A 131 -4.29 21.89 -12.33
#